data_AF-A0A916UED1-F1
#
_entry.id   AF-A0A916UED1-F1
#
_cell.length_a   1.000
_cell.length_b   1.000
_cell.length_c   1.000
_cell.angle_alpha   90.00
_cell.angle_beta   90.00
_cell.angle_gamma   90.00
#
_symmetry.space_group_name_H-M   'P 1'
#
loop_
_entity.id
_entity.type
_entity.pdbx_description
1 polymer ?
#
loop_
_entity_poly.entity_id
_entity_poly.type
_entity_poly.pdbx_seq_one_letter_code
_entity_poly.pdbx_strand_id
1 'polypeptide(L)' 'MSYTITAKTQTATVVYTSIGERNAVMDAAYNLPGVLGVSLMVQS' A
#
# COMPACT_ATOMS: atom_id res chain seq x y z
N MET A 1 1.24 -8.29 -15.97
CA MET A 1 1.08 -8.46 -14.50
C MET A 1 0.92 -7.10 -13.88
N SER A 2 -0.31 -6.78 -13.45
CA SER A 2 -0.63 -5.51 -12.77
C SER A 2 -0.92 -5.79 -11.30
N TYR A 3 -0.42 -4.94 -10.42
CA TYR A 3 -0.59 -5.10 -8.97
C TYR A 3 -1.06 -3.76 -8.41
N THR A 4 -1.90 -3.85 -7.39
CA THR A 4 -2.47 -2.69 -6.71
C THR A 4 -2.30 -2.88 -5.21
N ILE A 5 -1.62 -1.94 -4.57
CA ILE A 5 -1.44 -1.92 -3.11
C ILE A 5 -2.36 -0.86 -2.55
N THR A 6 -3.19 -1.22 -1.58
CA THR A 6 -4.06 -0.27 -0.88
C THR A 6 -3.66 -0.21 0.58
N ALA A 7 -3.20 0.95 1.04
CA ALA A 7 -2.93 1.23 2.44
C ALA A 7 -4.09 2.05 3.03
N LYS A 8 -4.72 1.56 4.10
CA LYS A 8 -5.75 2.29 4.85
C LYS A 8 -5.16 2.85 6.14
N THR A 9 -5.29 4.16 6.30
CA THR A 9 -5.01 4.87 7.55
C THR A 9 -6.33 5.33 8.17
N GLN A 10 -6.24 5.86 9.39
CA GLN A 10 -7.37 6.46 10.10
C GLN A 10 -7.99 7.65 9.36
N THR A 11 -7.21 8.31 8.48
CA THR A 11 -7.59 9.56 7.83
C THR A 11 -7.63 9.48 6.31
N ALA A 12 -6.99 8.48 5.69
CA ALA A 12 -6.86 8.39 4.24
C ALA A 12 -6.72 6.94 3.74
N THR A 13 -6.99 6.75 2.45
CA THR A 13 -6.66 5.51 1.72
C THR A 13 -5.72 5.86 0.58
N VAL A 14 -4.57 5.19 0.51
CA VAL A 14 -3.56 5.42 -0.53
C VAL A 14 -3.44 4.19 -1.41
N VAL A 15 -3.40 4.38 -2.73
CA VAL A 15 -3.36 3.32 -3.74
C VAL A 15 -2.09 3.43 -4.56
N TYR A 16 -1.35 2.32 -4.69
CA TYR A 16 -0.09 2.24 -5.42
C TYR A 16 -0.16 1.19 -6.52
N THR A 17 0.37 1.53 -7.70
CA THR A 17 0.33 0.69 -8.91
C THR A 17 1.74 0.35 -9.44
N SER A 18 2.81 0.64 -8.67
CA SER A 18 4.23 0.26 -8.95
C SER A 18 4.84 -0.86 -8.03
N ILE A 19 5.52 -1.90 -8.58
CA ILE A 19 6.02 -3.11 -7.84
C ILE A 19 7.44 -2.87 -7.36
N GLY A 20 8.21 -2.10 -8.12
CA GLY A 20 9.53 -1.63 -7.68
C GLY A 20 9.42 -0.82 -6.39
N GLU A 21 8.24 -0.25 -6.15
CA GLU A 21 7.91 0.43 -4.91
C GLU A 21 7.30 -0.49 -3.84
N ARG A 22 7.08 -1.79 -4.05
CA ARG A 22 6.39 -2.66 -3.06
C ARG A 22 7.02 -2.59 -1.67
N ASN A 23 8.34 -2.69 -1.57
CA ASN A 23 9.04 -2.58 -0.27
C ASN A 23 8.99 -1.15 0.26
N ALA A 24 9.20 -0.15 -0.60
CA ALA A 24 9.12 1.26 -0.22
C ALA A 24 7.69 1.68 0.20
N VAL A 25 6.66 1.07 -0.38
CA VAL A 25 5.24 1.30 -0.14
C VAL A 25 4.78 0.59 1.13
N MET A 26 5.26 -0.63 1.36
CA MET A 26 5.06 -1.28 2.66
C MET A 26 5.73 -0.48 3.76
N ASP A 27 6.98 -0.07 3.57
CA ASP A 27 7.73 0.73 4.55
C ASP A 27 7.11 2.12 4.76
N ALA A 28 6.69 2.81 3.69
CA ALA A 28 5.92 4.04 3.78
C ALA A 28 4.59 3.82 4.48
N ALA A 29 3.89 2.72 4.18
CA ALA A 29 2.63 2.38 4.84
C ALA A 29 2.79 2.00 6.31
N TYR A 30 3.95 1.51 6.77
CA TYR A 30 4.21 1.36 8.21
C TYR A 30 4.55 2.69 8.90
N ASN A 31 5.12 3.64 8.14
CA ASN A 31 5.46 4.97 8.64
C ASN A 31 4.31 5.98 8.56
N LEU A 32 3.17 5.63 7.94
CA LEU A 32 1.99 6.48 7.92
C LEU A 32 1.35 6.52 9.34
N PRO A 33 1.08 7.71 9.90
CA PRO A 33 0.43 7.80 11.20
C PRO A 33 -0.98 7.22 11.15
N GLY A 34 -1.29 6.30 12.08
CA GLY A 34 -2.62 5.73 12.24
C GLY A 34 -3.01 4.67 11.21
N VAL A 35 -2.05 3.86 10.74
CA VAL A 35 -2.32 2.76 9.80
C VAL A 35 -3.17 1.68 10.46
N LEU A 36 -4.26 1.34 9.77
CA LEU A 36 -5.20 0.32 10.19
C LEU A 36 -4.90 -1.03 9.55
N GLY A 37 -4.24 -1.01 8.38
CA GLY A 37 -3.80 -2.21 7.68
C GLY A 37 -3.43 -1.93 6.23
N VAL A 38 -2.70 -2.86 5.64
CA VAL A 38 -2.31 -2.84 4.22
C VAL A 38 -2.87 -4.07 3.53
N SER A 39 -3.52 -3.88 2.39
CA SER A 39 -4.04 -4.95 1.54
C SER A 39 -3.37 -4.92 0.17
N LEU A 40 -2.82 -6.07 -0.23
CA LEU A 40 -2.13 -6.24 -1.50
C LEU A 40 -2.96 -7.13 -2.42
N MET A 41 -3.32 -6.63 -3.61
CA MET A 41 -3.98 -7.44 -4.64
C MET A 41 -3.09 -7.51 -5.88
N VAL A 42 -2.74 -8.74 -6.29
CA VAL A 42 -1.92 -9.01 -7.47
C VAL A 42 -2.80 -9.72 -8.49
N GLN A 43 -3.00 -9.12 -9.67
CA GLN A 43 -3.69 -9.76 -10.78
C GLN A 43 -2.67 -10.21 -11.83
N SER A 44 -2.69 -11.51 -12.13
CA SER A 44 -1.92 -12.14 -13.20
C SER A 44 -2.57 -11.90 -14.55
#